data_AF-A0A536CP75-F1
#
_entry.id   AF-A0A536CP75-F1
#
_cell.length_a   1.000
_cell.length_b   1.000
_cell.length_c   1.000
_cell.angle_alpha   90.00
_cell.angle_beta   90.00
_cell.angle_gamma   90.00
#
_symmetry.space_group_name_H-M   'P 1'
#
loop_
_entity.id
_entity.type
_entity.pdbx_description
1 polymer ?
#
loop_
_entity_poly.entity_id
_entity_poly.type
_entity_poly.pdbx_seq_one_letter_code
_entity_poly.pdbx_strand_id
1 'polypeptide(L)'
;MAVAGLAAVQAVWYLIVPFWLAGPLTENVRRTAVSTPGALDPSQLSTVAILTLGATSVVLIAIATAVAIGALRRWIWMHYVVLALLGIGILDLPIAVANATGITPQVVPISGRLLVAQWVAASFSVVEIALFAWMLMALLRRGPWATRKELSAQE
;
A
#
# COMPACT_ATOMS: atom_id res chain seq x y z
N MET A 1 -10.20 15.01 5.64
CA MET A 1 -11.11 14.28 4.73
C MET A 1 -10.36 13.57 3.61
N ALA A 2 -9.45 14.22 2.89
CA ALA A 2 -8.66 13.57 1.82
C ALA A 2 -7.94 12.26 2.25
N VAL A 3 -7.28 12.25 3.41
CA VAL A 3 -6.61 11.05 3.96
C VAL A 3 -7.58 9.89 4.19
N ALA A 4 -8.75 10.16 4.77
CA ALA A 4 -9.75 9.12 5.01
C ALA A 4 -10.31 8.56 3.70
N GLY A 5 -10.49 9.42 2.69
CA GLY A 5 -10.90 9.01 1.35
C GLY A 5 -9.86 8.10 0.68
N LEU A 6 -8.57 8.49 0.71
CA LEU A 6 -7.50 7.66 0.17
C LEU A 6 -7.42 6.31 0.89
N ALA A 7 -7.48 6.30 2.22
CA ALA A 7 -7.43 5.08 3.01
C ALA A 7 -8.61 4.14 2.71
N ALA A 8 -9.82 4.68 2.50
CA ALA A 8 -10.97 3.88 2.09
C ALA A 8 -10.77 3.25 0.70
N VAL A 9 -10.25 4.01 -0.28
CA VAL A 9 -9.93 3.49 -1.61
C VAL A 9 -8.86 2.40 -1.54
N GLN A 10 -7.82 2.60 -0.72
CA GLN A 10 -6.78 1.60 -0.52
C GLN A 10 -7.33 0.32 0.12
N ALA A 11 -8.19 0.42 1.14
CA ALA A 11 -8.81 -0.75 1.76
C ALA A 11 -9.60 -1.59 0.74
N VAL A 12 -10.36 -0.93 -0.14
CA VAL A 12 -11.08 -1.60 -1.23
C VAL A 12 -10.10 -2.25 -2.21
N TRP A 13 -9.03 -1.54 -2.59
CA TRP A 13 -8.00 -2.09 -3.46
C TRP A 13 -7.34 -3.35 -2.86
N TYR A 14 -6.89 -3.29 -1.61
CA TYR A 14 -6.24 -4.42 -0.93
C TYR A 14 -7.16 -5.62 -0.71
N LEU A 15 -8.48 -5.39 -0.64
CA LEU A 15 -9.48 -6.44 -0.58
C LEU A 15 -9.64 -7.17 -1.93
N ILE A 16 -9.50 -6.45 -3.05
CA ILE A 16 -9.64 -7.02 -4.40
C ILE A 16 -8.36 -7.73 -4.85
N VAL A 17 -7.20 -7.17 -4.53
CA VAL A 17 -5.87 -7.65 -4.94
C VAL A 17 -5.66 -9.16 -4.84
N PRO A 18 -5.94 -9.84 -3.70
CA PRO A 18 -5.62 -11.26 -3.56
C PRO A 18 -6.42 -12.13 -4.56
N PHE A 19 -7.69 -11.79 -4.80
CA PHE A 19 -8.53 -12.52 -5.74
C PHE A 19 -8.18 -12.18 -7.20
N TRP A 20 -7.83 -10.93 -7.47
CA TRP A 20 -7.52 -10.47 -8.82
C TRP A 20 -6.15 -10.94 -9.33
N LEU A 21 -5.18 -11.09 -8.42
CA LEU A 21 -3.80 -11.46 -8.74
C LEU A 21 -3.43 -12.92 -8.47
N ALA A 22 -4.23 -13.71 -7.71
CA ALA A 22 -3.87 -15.09 -7.36
C ALA A 22 -3.47 -15.97 -8.56
N GLY A 23 -4.29 -15.97 -9.63
CA GLY A 23 -4.01 -16.75 -10.84
C GLY A 23 -2.75 -16.27 -11.57
N PRO A 24 -2.68 -14.98 -11.97
CA PRO A 24 -1.49 -14.41 -12.59
C PRO A 24 -0.19 -14.59 -11.77
N LEU A 25 -0.27 -14.51 -10.44
CA LEU A 25 0.87 -14.70 -9.53
C LEU A 25 1.35 -16.15 -9.57
N THR A 26 0.44 -17.12 -9.50
CA THR A 26 0.75 -18.55 -9.59
C THR A 26 1.47 -18.89 -10.90
N GLU A 27 0.98 -18.33 -12.01
CA GLU A 27 1.61 -18.54 -13.31
C GLU A 27 3.00 -17.92 -13.39
N ASN A 28 3.17 -16.71 -12.86
CA ASN A 28 4.49 -16.06 -12.81
C ASN A 28 5.47 -16.86 -11.95
N VAL A 29 5.05 -17.34 -10.77
CA VAL A 29 5.86 -18.18 -9.88
C VAL A 29 6.27 -19.49 -10.57
N ARG A 30 5.33 -20.15 -11.27
CA ARG A 30 5.63 -21.37 -12.03
C ARG A 30 6.68 -21.13 -13.10
N ARG A 31 6.57 -20.04 -13.87
CA ARG A 31 7.58 -19.68 -14.89
C ARG A 31 8.94 -19.40 -14.27
N THR A 32 8.97 -18.72 -13.12
CA THR A 32 10.20 -18.43 -12.39
C THR A 32 10.86 -19.72 -11.88
N ALA A 33 10.07 -20.68 -11.37
CA ALA A 33 10.59 -21.95 -10.89
C ALA A 33 11.20 -22.81 -12.02
N VAL A 34 10.59 -22.82 -13.22
CA VAL A 34 11.15 -23.54 -14.39
C VAL A 34 12.44 -22.91 -14.90
N SER A 35 12.59 -21.59 -14.75
CA SER A 35 13.77 -20.84 -15.20
C SER A 35 14.89 -20.74 -14.15
N THR A 36 14.67 -21.24 -12.93
CA THR A 36 15.63 -21.16 -11.82
C THR A 36 16.17 -22.55 -11.46
N PRO A 37 17.44 -22.87 -11.74
CA PRO A 37 18.03 -24.16 -11.36
C PRO A 37 18.00 -24.36 -9.84
N GLY A 38 17.52 -25.52 -9.39
CA GLY A 38 17.43 -25.86 -7.96
C GLY A 38 16.25 -25.24 -7.21
N ALA A 39 15.28 -24.63 -7.90
CA ALA A 39 14.08 -24.11 -7.27
C ALA A 39 13.27 -25.21 -6.56
N LEU A 40 12.60 -24.82 -5.47
CA LEU A 40 11.58 -25.63 -4.80
C LEU A 40 10.44 -25.97 -5.76
N ASP A 41 9.63 -26.98 -5.39
CA ASP A 41 8.46 -27.39 -6.16
C ASP A 41 7.56 -26.16 -6.49
N PRO A 42 7.25 -25.90 -7.77
CA PRO A 42 6.40 -24.78 -8.20
C PRO A 42 5.06 -24.69 -7.47
N SER A 43 4.49 -25.83 -7.07
CA SER A 43 3.22 -25.88 -6.34
C SER A 43 3.34 -25.33 -4.91
N GLN A 44 4.44 -25.62 -4.22
CA GLN A 44 4.74 -25.10 -2.89
C GLN A 44 5.02 -23.60 -2.93
N LEU A 45 5.85 -23.16 -3.90
CA LEU A 45 6.15 -21.73 -4.08
C LEU A 45 4.88 -20.91 -4.37
N SER A 46 3.98 -21.43 -5.20
CA SER A 46 2.72 -20.76 -5.52
C SER A 46 1.80 -20.64 -4.31
N THR A 47 1.73 -21.69 -3.51
CA THR A 47 0.94 -21.71 -2.26
C THR A 47 1.45 -20.67 -1.28
N VAL A 48 2.77 -20.61 -1.06
CA VAL A 48 3.41 -19.61 -0.19
C VAL A 48 3.18 -18.19 -0.71
N ALA A 49 3.28 -17.97 -2.02
CA ALA A 49 3.05 -16.67 -2.63
C ALA A 49 1.61 -16.18 -2.44
N ILE A 50 0.60 -17.05 -2.63
CA ILE A 50 -0.81 -16.71 -2.41
C ILE A 50 -1.09 -16.45 -0.93
N LEU A 51 -0.56 -17.28 -0.03
CA LEU A 51 -0.73 -17.09 1.42
C LEU A 51 -0.10 -15.78 1.89
N THR A 52 1.11 -15.47 1.41
CA THR A 52 1.79 -14.21 1.71
C THR A 52 1.00 -13.01 1.19
N LEU A 53 0.46 -13.09 -0.04
CA LEU A 53 -0.38 -12.06 -0.62
C LEU A 53 -1.64 -11.83 0.24
N GLY A 54 -2.35 -12.90 0.58
CA GLY A 54 -3.56 -12.83 1.41
C GLY A 54 -3.29 -12.26 2.81
N ALA A 55 -2.24 -12.75 3.48
CA ALA A 55 -1.85 -12.27 4.81
C ALA A 55 -1.49 -10.78 4.79
N THR A 56 -0.71 -10.35 3.78
CA THR A 56 -0.33 -8.94 3.61
C THR A 56 -1.56 -8.08 3.33
N SER A 57 -2.48 -8.53 2.48
CA SER A 57 -3.74 -7.83 2.21
C SER A 57 -4.56 -7.61 3.47
N VAL A 58 -4.71 -8.63 4.33
CA VAL A 58 -5.47 -8.50 5.59
C VAL A 58 -4.85 -7.44 6.51
N VAL A 59 -3.52 -7.44 6.65
CA VAL A 59 -2.79 -6.46 7.47
C VAL A 59 -2.99 -5.05 6.92
N LEU A 60 -2.84 -4.87 5.60
CA LEU A 60 -2.98 -3.56 4.95
C LEU A 60 -4.42 -3.03 5.03
N ILE A 61 -5.44 -3.89 4.92
CA ILE A 61 -6.84 -3.51 5.12
C ILE A 61 -7.06 -3.03 6.56
N ALA A 62 -6.50 -3.72 7.55
CA ALA A 62 -6.61 -3.33 8.95
C ALA A 62 -5.97 -1.95 9.21
N ILE A 63 -4.77 -1.72 8.66
CA ILE A 63 -4.08 -0.42 8.74
C ILE A 63 -4.89 0.68 8.06
N ALA A 64 -5.34 0.46 6.83
CA ALA A 64 -6.14 1.43 6.08
C ALA A 64 -7.45 1.78 6.80
N THR A 65 -8.11 0.79 7.38
CA THR A 65 -9.34 0.99 8.16
C THR A 65 -9.06 1.79 9.43
N ALA A 66 -7.98 1.47 10.15
CA ALA A 66 -7.57 2.23 11.33
C ALA A 66 -7.27 3.69 10.97
N VAL A 67 -6.55 3.94 9.86
CA VAL A 67 -6.29 5.28 9.31
C VAL A 67 -7.57 6.02 8.99
N ALA A 68 -8.53 5.39 8.30
CA ALA A 68 -9.80 6.01 7.99
C ALA A 68 -10.56 6.43 9.27
N ILE A 69 -10.67 5.52 10.25
CA ILE A 69 -11.36 5.79 11.52
C ILE A 69 -10.66 6.91 12.31
N GLY A 70 -9.34 6.83 12.45
CA GLY A 70 -8.56 7.81 13.20
C GLY A 70 -8.57 9.19 12.55
N ALA A 71 -8.57 9.25 11.22
CA ALA A 71 -8.73 10.50 10.47
C ALA A 71 -10.13 11.13 10.65
N LEU A 72 -11.19 10.31 10.72
CA LEU A 72 -12.56 10.78 10.98
C LEU A 72 -12.74 11.28 12.42
N ARG A 73 -12.15 10.58 13.40
CA ARG A 73 -12.19 10.97 14.82
C ARG A 73 -11.23 12.11 15.20
N ARG A 74 -10.40 12.61 14.26
CA ARG A 74 -9.44 13.71 14.46
C ARG A 74 -8.49 13.49 15.65
N TRP A 75 -7.97 12.28 15.80
CA TRP A 75 -7.01 11.97 16.87
C TRP A 75 -5.64 12.60 16.59
N ILE A 76 -5.09 13.36 17.55
CA ILE A 76 -3.79 14.02 17.42
C ILE A 76 -2.65 13.02 17.16
N TRP A 77 -2.62 11.92 17.90
CA TRP A 77 -1.61 10.88 17.70
C TRP A 77 -1.71 10.23 16.32
N MET A 78 -2.92 10.16 15.76
CA MET A 78 -3.14 9.62 14.43
C MET A 78 -2.52 10.47 13.33
N HIS A 79 -2.40 11.79 13.54
CA HIS A 79 -1.73 12.66 12.59
C HIS A 79 -0.27 12.24 12.40
N TYR A 80 0.44 11.93 13.49
CA TYR A 80 1.83 11.45 13.45
C TYR A 80 1.92 10.04 12.86
N VAL A 81 1.01 9.15 13.21
CA VAL A 81 0.96 7.79 12.66
C VAL A 81 0.77 7.83 11.14
N VAL A 82 -0.17 8.66 10.64
CA VAL A 82 -0.41 8.81 9.21
C VAL A 82 0.80 9.43 8.51
N LEU A 83 1.45 10.44 9.11
CA LEU A 83 2.69 11.00 8.56
C LEU A 83 3.78 9.93 8.43
N ALA A 84 3.97 9.09 9.45
CA ALA A 84 4.94 8.00 9.40
C ALA A 84 4.58 6.96 8.33
N LEU A 85 3.31 6.53 8.27
CA LEU A 85 2.83 5.57 7.27
C LEU A 85 2.99 6.10 5.84
N LEU A 86 2.58 7.35 5.60
CA LEU A 86 2.76 8.00 4.30
C LEU A 86 4.25 8.11 3.96
N GLY A 87 5.12 8.45 4.92
CA GLY A 87 6.57 8.51 4.73
C GLY A 87 7.18 7.17 4.35
N ILE A 88 6.71 6.07 4.95
CA ILE A 88 7.10 4.71 4.56
C ILE A 88 6.59 4.39 3.15
N GLY A 89 5.35 4.76 2.81
CA GLY A 89 4.76 4.56 1.48
C GLY A 89 5.50 5.26 0.34
N ILE A 90 6.23 6.36 0.62
CA ILE A 90 7.12 7.00 -0.36
C ILE A 90 8.19 6.04 -0.88
N LEU A 91 8.66 5.12 -0.02
CA LEU A 91 9.70 4.15 -0.38
C LEU A 91 9.20 3.07 -1.36
N ASP A 92 7.88 2.90 -1.49
CA ASP A 92 7.30 1.96 -2.47
C ASP A 92 7.38 2.51 -3.90
N LEU A 93 7.42 3.83 -4.11
CA LEU A 93 7.42 4.40 -5.46
C LEU A 93 8.63 3.95 -6.30
N PRO A 94 9.89 4.06 -5.83
CA PRO A 94 11.04 3.56 -6.59
C PRO A 94 10.93 2.08 -6.91
N ILE A 95 10.43 1.27 -5.96
CA ILE A 95 10.26 -0.17 -6.12
C ILE A 95 9.23 -0.48 -7.20
N ALA A 96 8.04 0.13 -7.12
CA ALA A 96 6.96 -0.06 -8.08
C ALA A 96 7.37 0.39 -9.49
N VAL A 97 8.04 1.55 -9.61
CA VAL A 97 8.52 2.07 -10.88
C VAL A 97 9.62 1.18 -11.47
N ALA A 98 10.61 0.76 -10.67
CA ALA A 98 11.69 -0.10 -11.16
C ALA A 98 11.16 -1.47 -11.64
N ASN A 99 10.18 -2.03 -10.94
CA ASN A 99 9.49 -3.27 -11.35
C ASN A 99 8.65 -3.07 -12.63
N ALA A 100 7.91 -1.97 -12.73
CA ALA A 100 7.04 -1.69 -13.87
C ALA A 100 7.82 -1.36 -15.16
N THR A 101 8.99 -0.75 -15.03
CA THR A 101 9.87 -0.37 -16.14
C THR A 101 10.86 -1.47 -16.53
N GLY A 102 10.98 -2.54 -15.72
CA GLY A 102 11.94 -3.62 -15.95
C GLY A 102 13.39 -3.23 -15.69
N ILE A 103 13.63 -2.13 -14.97
CA ILE A 103 14.99 -1.70 -14.56
C ILE A 103 15.60 -2.73 -13.61
N THR A 104 14.80 -3.28 -12.70
CA THR A 104 15.24 -4.36 -11.82
C THR A 104 15.28 -5.67 -12.63
N PRO A 105 16.43 -6.37 -12.69
CA PRO A 105 16.50 -7.63 -13.43
C PRO A 105 15.59 -8.67 -12.78
N GLN A 106 14.53 -9.03 -13.48
CA GLN A 106 13.60 -10.09 -13.10
C GLN A 106 13.94 -11.36 -13.90
N VAL A 107 13.95 -12.51 -13.23
CA VAL A 107 14.14 -13.82 -13.91
C VAL A 107 13.04 -14.05 -14.95
N VAL A 108 11.81 -13.60 -14.64
CA VAL A 108 10.67 -13.63 -15.55
C VAL A 108 10.04 -12.25 -15.63
N PRO A 109 9.86 -11.67 -16.83
CA PRO A 109 9.22 -10.38 -17.00
C PRO A 109 7.79 -10.36 -16.43
N ILE A 110 7.50 -9.31 -15.65
CA ILE A 110 6.16 -9.05 -15.14
C ILE A 110 5.27 -8.54 -16.29
N SER A 111 4.09 -9.11 -16.47
CA SER A 111 3.18 -8.76 -17.56
C SER A 111 1.71 -8.88 -17.16
N GLY A 112 0.81 -8.40 -18.03
CA GLY A 112 -0.63 -8.47 -17.84
C GLY A 112 -1.09 -7.80 -16.55
N ARG A 113 -1.92 -8.50 -15.75
CA ARG A 113 -2.51 -7.95 -14.52
C ARG A 113 -1.47 -7.59 -13.45
N LEU A 114 -0.34 -8.30 -13.36
CA LEU A 114 0.70 -7.95 -12.40
C LEU A 114 1.33 -6.61 -12.76
N LEU A 115 1.58 -6.35 -14.06
CA LEU A 115 2.14 -5.08 -14.50
C LEU A 115 1.17 -3.93 -14.21
N VAL A 116 -0.12 -4.14 -14.44
CA VAL A 116 -1.16 -3.16 -14.09
C VAL A 116 -1.16 -2.89 -12.57
N ALA A 117 -1.02 -3.91 -11.73
CA ALA A 117 -0.93 -3.73 -10.28
C ALA A 117 0.28 -2.88 -9.85
N GLN A 118 1.43 -3.01 -10.52
CA GLN A 118 2.60 -2.16 -10.26
C GLN A 118 2.32 -0.69 -10.59
N TRP A 119 1.65 -0.41 -11.70
CA TRP A 119 1.28 0.97 -12.08
C TRP A 119 0.22 1.57 -11.16
N VAL A 120 -0.74 0.76 -10.70
CA VAL A 120 -1.71 1.21 -9.69
C VAL A 120 -1.01 1.53 -8.37
N ALA A 121 -0.08 0.68 -7.93
CA ALA A 121 0.73 0.95 -6.74
C ALA A 121 1.53 2.26 -6.89
N ALA A 122 2.22 2.46 -8.02
CA ALA A 122 2.95 3.70 -8.29
C ALA A 122 2.02 4.94 -8.26
N SER A 123 0.79 4.81 -8.79
CA SER A 123 -0.20 5.88 -8.76
C SER A 123 -0.62 6.23 -7.33
N PHE A 124 -0.81 5.23 -6.46
CA PHE A 124 -1.08 5.47 -5.05
C PHE A 124 0.09 6.17 -4.37
N SER A 125 1.33 5.73 -4.58
CA SER A 125 2.50 6.36 -3.96
C SER A 125 2.66 7.82 -4.35
N VAL A 126 2.34 8.21 -5.60
CA VAL A 126 2.33 9.62 -6.01
C VAL A 126 1.34 10.45 -5.19
N VAL A 127 0.13 9.93 -4.99
CA VAL A 127 -0.90 10.59 -4.18
C VAL A 127 -0.48 10.65 -2.71
N GLU A 128 0.13 9.60 -2.19
CA GLU A 128 0.65 9.54 -0.82
C GLU A 128 1.74 10.58 -0.58
N ILE A 129 2.68 10.75 -1.52
CA ILE A 129 3.72 11.79 -1.44
C ILE A 129 3.10 13.18 -1.41
N ALA A 130 2.10 13.44 -2.27
CA ALA A 130 1.41 14.72 -2.30
C ALA A 130 0.69 15.00 -0.97
N LEU A 131 0.01 13.99 -0.41
CA LEU A 131 -0.65 14.11 0.90
C LEU A 131 0.36 14.24 2.04
N PHE A 132 1.49 13.55 1.98
CA PHE A 132 2.57 13.67 2.96
C PHE A 132 3.10 15.10 3.01
N ALA A 133 3.46 15.66 1.86
CA ALA A 133 3.94 17.03 1.75
C ALA A 133 2.89 18.03 2.27
N TRP A 134 1.62 17.83 1.91
CA TRP A 134 0.52 18.66 2.41
C TRP A 134 0.38 18.58 3.93
N MET A 135 0.36 17.37 4.51
CA MET A 135 0.22 17.17 5.94
C MET A 135 1.41 17.70 6.72
N LEU A 136 2.63 17.51 6.20
CA LEU A 136 3.84 18.04 6.78
C LEU A 136 3.81 19.58 6.79
N MET A 137 3.41 20.22 5.69
CA MET A 137 3.23 21.66 5.63
C MET A 137 2.14 22.17 6.59
N ALA A 138 1.03 21.45 6.72
CA ALA A 138 -0.03 21.78 7.67
C ALA A 138 0.48 21.71 9.12
N LEU A 139 1.27 20.68 9.45
CA LEU A 139 1.88 20.50 10.76
C LEU A 139 2.86 21.64 11.08
N LEU A 140 3.73 21.99 10.13
CA LEU A 140 4.72 23.07 10.30
C LEU A 140 4.06 24.45 10.44
N ARG A 141 2.96 24.72 9.72
CA ARG A 141 2.32 26.05 9.71
C ARG A 141 1.32 26.26 10.84
N ARG A 142 0.56 25.24 11.24
CA ARG A 142 -0.56 25.37 12.19
C ARG A 142 -0.33 24.65 13.52
N GLY A 143 0.75 23.87 13.61
CA GLY A 143 1.01 22.99 14.74
C GLY A 143 0.01 21.82 14.82
N PRO A 144 0.32 20.80 15.63
CA PRO A 144 -0.54 19.63 15.82
C PRO A 144 -1.88 19.97 16.50
N TRP A 145 -1.93 21.10 17.21
CA TRP A 145 -3.05 21.55 18.04
C TRP A 145 -4.28 21.99 17.25
N ALA A 146 -4.14 22.28 15.95
CA ALA A 146 -5.26 22.65 15.08
C ALA A 146 -6.22 21.50 14.74
N THR A 147 -5.89 20.26 15.15
CA THR A 147 -6.77 19.09 15.00
C THR A 147 -7.67 18.85 16.22
N ARG A 148 -7.51 19.62 17.32
CA ARG A 148 -8.45 19.56 18.43
C ARG A 148 -9.85 19.87 17.90
N LYS A 149 -10.80 18.97 18.17
CA LYS A 149 -12.18 19.41 18.36
C LYS A 149 -12.06 20.38 19.53
N GLU A 150 -12.39 21.65 19.33
CA GLU A 150 -12.60 22.53 20.48
C GLU A 150 -13.53 21.76 21.41
N LEU A 151 -13.06 21.51 22.64
CA LEU A 151 -13.94 21.25 23.75
C LEU A 151 -14.71 22.55 23.94
N SER A 152 -15.64 22.82 23.04
CA SER A 152 -16.62 23.88 23.20
C SER A 152 -17.53 23.39 24.31
N ALA A 153 -17.20 23.83 25.53
CA ALA A 153 -18.16 24.40 26.45
C ALA A 153 -19.48 23.62 26.58
N GLN A 154 -19.46 22.45 27.23
CA GLN A 154 -20.57 21.95 28.04
C GLN A 154 -19.99 21.07 29.14
N GLU A 155 -19.57 21.71 30.22
CA GLU A 155 -19.96 21.48 31.64
C GLU A 155 -18.96 22.15 32.58
#